data_AF-T1CGH1-F1
#
_entry.id   AF-T1CGH1-F1
#
_cell.length_a   1.000
_cell.length_b   1.000
_cell.length_c   1.000
_cell.angle_alpha   90.00
_cell.angle_beta   90.00
_cell.angle_gamma   90.00
#
_symmetry.space_group_name_H-M   'P 1'
#
loop_
_entity.id
_entity.type
_entity.pdbx_description
1 polymer ?
#
loop_
_entity_poly.entity_id
_entity_poly.type
_entity_poly.pdbx_seq_one_letter_code
_entity_poly.pdbx_strand_id
1 'polypeptide(L)'
;AKVEGFSDSLDLSVKWGTVTASGVLRQGSSRIRCEAGTVKVHLERGSSVKVVARSTLGKISLPGDETGLMGGWTMSGDVREYTIGDGAAHLEIEATTGAVFVESEQ
;
A
#
# COMPACT_ATOMS: atom_id res chain seq x y z
N ALA A 1 -12.08 7.80 1.12
CA ALA A 1 -11.13 8.82 1.62
C ALA A 1 -10.06 9.06 0.57
N LYS A 2 -9.69 10.32 0.34
CA LYS A 2 -8.60 10.70 -0.58
C LYS A 2 -7.58 11.53 0.20
N VAL A 3 -6.30 11.18 0.09
CA VAL A 3 -5.17 11.91 0.69
C VAL A 3 -4.18 12.17 -0.43
N GLU A 4 -3.74 13.41 -0.58
CA GLU A 4 -2.83 13.82 -1.65
C GLU A 4 -1.73 14.70 -1.06
N GLY A 5 -0.52 14.57 -1.62
CA GLY A 5 0.64 15.37 -1.22
C GLY A 5 1.18 15.05 0.17
N PHE A 6 1.01 13.83 0.67
CA PHE A 6 1.66 13.46 1.93
C PHE A 6 3.17 13.35 1.71
N SER A 7 3.94 14.02 2.57
CA SER A 7 5.41 14.04 2.51
C SER A 7 6.09 13.37 3.69
N ASP A 8 5.30 12.91 4.67
CA ASP A 8 5.74 12.44 5.98
C ASP A 8 4.88 11.26 6.46
N SER A 9 5.05 10.81 7.70
CA SER A 9 4.29 9.70 8.29
C SER A 9 2.77 9.90 8.16
N LEU A 10 2.08 8.89 7.62
CA LEU A 10 0.64 8.88 7.39
C LEU A 10 -0.02 7.75 8.18
N ASP A 11 -0.94 8.04 9.10
CA ASP A 11 -1.77 7.04 9.76
C ASP A 11 -3.22 7.19 9.31
N LEU A 12 -3.76 6.17 8.64
CA LEU A 12 -5.12 6.14 8.15
C LEU A 12 -5.82 4.85 8.59
N SER A 13 -6.99 5.00 9.20
CA SER A 13 -7.88 3.88 9.51
C SER A 13 -9.24 4.10 8.86
N VAL A 14 -9.63 3.18 7.98
CA VAL A 14 -10.89 3.20 7.27
C VAL A 14 -11.60 1.88 7.47
N LYS A 15 -12.82 1.93 8.00
CA LYS A 15 -13.56 0.70 8.22
C LYS A 15 -14.21 0.18 6.95
N TRP A 16 -14.88 1.05 6.19
CA TRP A 16 -15.52 0.67 4.92
C TRP A 16 -15.32 1.75 3.86
N GLY A 17 -14.90 1.34 2.66
CA GLY A 17 -14.85 2.19 1.47
C GLY A 17 -13.51 2.17 0.73
N THR A 18 -13.33 3.15 -0.17
CA THR A 18 -12.12 3.27 -0.98
C THR A 18 -11.18 4.31 -0.38
N VAL A 19 -9.90 3.94 -0.21
CA VAL A 19 -8.83 4.82 0.21
C VAL A 19 -7.90 5.05 -0.95
N THR A 20 -7.68 6.31 -1.31
CA THR A 20 -6.66 6.69 -2.28
C THR A 20 -5.67 7.61 -1.60
N ALA A 21 -4.39 7.25 -1.62
CA ALA A 21 -3.31 8.05 -1.05
C ALA A 21 -2.26 8.30 -2.14
N SER A 22 -1.91 9.56 -2.42
CA SER A 22 -0.76 9.93 -3.26
C SER A 22 0.22 10.87 -2.57
N GLY A 23 1.52 10.65 -2.75
CA GLY A 23 2.55 11.50 -2.16
C GLY A 23 3.96 10.92 -2.24
N VAL A 24 4.91 11.59 -1.58
CA VAL A 24 6.33 11.21 -1.58
C VAL A 24 6.74 10.78 -0.17
N LEU A 25 7.23 9.54 -0.03
CA LEU A 25 7.80 9.07 1.24
C LEU A 25 9.31 9.00 1.14
N ARG A 26 10.00 9.85 1.91
CA ARG A 26 11.46 9.84 2.03
C ARG A 26 11.95 9.35 3.40
N GLN A 27 11.12 9.52 4.43
CA GLN A 27 11.43 9.13 5.80
C GLN A 27 10.15 8.89 6.59
N GLY A 28 10.27 8.28 7.78
CA GLY A 28 9.16 8.04 8.69
C GLY A 28 8.45 6.70 8.49
N SER A 29 7.35 6.50 9.21
CA SER A 29 6.55 5.28 9.15
C SER A 29 5.09 5.62 8.91
N SER A 30 4.52 5.07 7.85
CA SER A 30 3.13 5.24 7.45
C SER A 30 2.38 3.93 7.65
N ARG A 31 1.14 4.01 8.14
CA ARG A 31 0.27 2.87 8.38
C ARG A 31 -1.12 3.15 7.81
N ILE A 32 -1.61 2.24 6.98
CA ILE A 32 -2.95 2.30 6.40
C ILE A 32 -3.69 1.04 6.77
N ARG A 33 -4.78 1.16 7.53
CA ARG A 33 -5.65 0.05 7.91
C ARG A 33 -7.01 0.19 7.24
N CYS A 34 -7.42 -0.83 6.51
CA CYS A 34 -8.71 -0.91 5.83
C CYS A 34 -9.44 -2.20 6.24
N GLU A 35 -10.59 -2.11 6.91
CA GLU A 35 -11.32 -3.34 7.27
C GLU A 35 -12.02 -3.95 6.04
N ALA A 36 -12.74 -3.15 5.25
CA ALA A 36 -13.35 -3.63 4.02
C ALA A 36 -13.39 -2.58 2.90
N GLY A 37 -12.74 -2.87 1.77
CA GLY A 37 -12.81 -2.04 0.58
C GLY A 37 -11.56 -2.08 -0.27
N THR A 38 -11.20 -0.95 -0.88
CA THR A 38 -10.05 -0.87 -1.79
C THR A 38 -9.06 0.18 -1.31
N VAL A 39 -7.79 -0.18 -1.21
CA VAL A 39 -6.70 0.75 -0.89
C VAL A 39 -5.87 0.94 -2.16
N LYS A 40 -5.67 2.19 -2.57
CA LYS A 40 -4.81 2.59 -3.67
C LYS A 40 -3.76 3.54 -3.13
N VAL A 41 -2.50 3.16 -3.24
CA VAL A 41 -1.37 4.01 -2.86
C VAL A 41 -0.56 4.32 -4.09
N HIS A 42 -0.32 5.59 -4.34
CA HIS A 42 0.52 6.08 -5.41
C HIS A 42 1.73 6.79 -4.82
N LEU A 43 2.91 6.22 -5.04
CA LEU A 43 4.17 6.77 -4.56
C LEU A 43 4.82 7.54 -5.69
N GLU A 44 4.97 8.85 -5.49
CA GLU A 44 5.55 9.75 -6.48
C GLU A 44 7.07 9.59 -6.59
N ARG A 45 7.64 10.11 -7.68
CA ARG A 45 9.07 10.01 -7.99
C ARG A 45 9.96 10.63 -6.90
N GLY A 46 11.01 9.89 -6.53
CA GLY A 46 11.92 10.26 -5.44
C GLY A 46 11.45 9.78 -4.07
N SER A 47 10.46 8.89 -4.01
CA SER A 47 10.14 8.11 -2.83
C SER A 47 11.18 7.01 -2.60
N SER A 48 11.54 6.78 -1.34
CA SER A 48 12.37 5.65 -0.89
C SER A 48 11.71 5.01 0.31
N VAL A 49 10.99 3.92 0.09
CA VAL A 49 10.10 3.33 1.09
C VAL A 49 10.04 1.81 0.96
N LYS A 50 10.07 1.13 2.10
CA LYS A 50 9.75 -0.28 2.23
C LYS A 50 8.24 -0.42 2.44
N VAL A 51 7.56 -0.99 1.46
CA VAL A 51 6.13 -1.27 1.47
C VAL A 51 5.90 -2.69 1.96
N VAL A 52 5.05 -2.85 2.98
CA VAL A 52 4.59 -4.13 3.51
C VAL A 52 3.07 -4.13 3.44
N ALA A 53 2.50 -4.92 2.53
CA ALA A 53 1.08 -5.04 2.35
C ALA A 53 0.59 -6.40 2.86
N ARG A 54 -0.49 -6.39 3.64
CA ARG A 54 -1.11 -7.56 4.24
C ARG A 54 -2.59 -7.56 3.90
N SER A 55 -3.11 -8.67 3.39
CA SER A 55 -4.54 -8.83 3.11
C SER A 55 -5.03 -10.19 3.57
N THR A 56 -6.09 -10.21 4.38
CA THR A 56 -6.67 -11.47 4.88
C THR A 56 -7.49 -12.16 3.79
N LEU A 57 -8.40 -11.40 3.16
CA LEU A 57 -9.27 -11.86 2.08
C LEU A 57 -9.28 -10.83 0.95
N GLY A 58 -8.55 -11.10 -0.13
CA GLY A 58 -8.66 -10.32 -1.36
C GLY A 58 -7.38 -10.28 -2.16
N LYS A 59 -7.02 -9.13 -2.74
CA LYS A 59 -5.91 -9.04 -3.70
C LYS A 59 -4.87 -8.03 -3.26
N ILE A 60 -3.59 -8.36 -3.39
CA ILE A 60 -2.49 -7.43 -3.18
C ILE A 60 -1.71 -7.31 -4.49
N SER A 61 -1.56 -6.09 -4.98
CA SER A 61 -0.76 -5.74 -6.14
C SER A 61 0.28 -4.71 -5.72
N LEU A 62 1.55 -5.09 -5.79
CA LEU A 62 2.68 -4.21 -5.48
C LEU A 62 3.41 -3.83 -6.78
N PRO A 63 4.10 -2.67 -6.80
CA PRO A 63 4.91 -2.29 -7.96
C PRO A 63 6.06 -3.28 -8.11
N GLY A 64 6.39 -3.66 -9.35
CA GLY A 64 7.43 -4.65 -9.64
C GLY A 64 7.05 -6.12 -9.37
N ASP A 65 5.85 -6.38 -8.85
CA ASP A 65 5.35 -7.75 -8.67
C ASP A 65 4.69 -8.23 -9.97
N GLU A 66 5.46 -8.85 -10.87
CA GLU A 66 4.89 -9.55 -12.05
C GLU A 66 3.88 -10.63 -11.64
N THR A 67 4.00 -11.14 -10.41
CA THR A 67 3.04 -12.06 -9.78
C THR A 67 1.77 -11.40 -9.26
N GLY A 68 1.70 -10.06 -9.11
CA GLY A 68 0.49 -9.35 -8.65
C GLY A 68 -0.62 -9.30 -9.71
N LEU A 69 -0.23 -9.40 -11.00
CA LEU A 69 -1.16 -9.48 -12.12
C LEU A 69 -1.61 -10.93 -12.40
N MET A 70 -0.81 -11.93 -12.05
CA MET A 70 -1.17 -13.36 -12.16
C MET A 70 -1.69 -14.00 -10.85
N GLY A 71 -1.54 -13.32 -9.71
CA GLY A 71 -2.01 -13.75 -8.40
C GLY A 71 -3.52 -13.55 -8.30
N GLY A 72 -4.26 -14.65 -8.38
CA GLY A 72 -5.69 -14.68 -8.08
C GLY A 72 -6.01 -14.18 -6.67
N TRP A 73 -7.28 -14.09 -6.34
CA TRP A 73 -7.74 -13.72 -5.00
C TRP A 73 -7.03 -14.58 -3.94
N THR A 74 -6.29 -13.91 -3.07
CA THR A 74 -5.65 -14.51 -1.91
C THR A 74 -6.72 -14.70 -0.83
N MET A 75 -6.88 -15.93 -0.37
CA MET A 75 -7.89 -16.32 0.63
C MET A 75 -7.23 -16.68 1.97
N SER A 76 -5.91 -16.49 2.10
CA SER A 76 -5.11 -17.05 3.20
C SER A 76 -4.11 -16.08 3.83
N GLY A 77 -4.46 -14.80 3.97
CA GLY A 77 -3.62 -13.88 4.75
C GLY A 77 -2.25 -13.63 4.11
N ASP A 78 -2.24 -13.28 2.83
CA ASP A 78 -0.99 -13.02 2.12
C ASP A 78 -0.33 -11.74 2.62
N VAL A 79 0.99 -11.83 2.82
CA VAL A 79 1.86 -10.70 3.14
C VAL A 79 2.84 -10.54 2.00
N ARG A 80 2.89 -9.36 1.41
CA ARG A 80 3.85 -9.00 0.36
C ARG A 80 4.68 -7.82 0.79
N GLU A 81 5.97 -7.89 0.50
CA GLU A 81 6.91 -6.83 0.78
C GLU A 81 7.56 -6.37 -0.52
N TYR A 82 7.70 -5.07 -0.69
CA TYR A 82 8.40 -4.47 -1.82
C TYR A 82 9.14 -3.23 -1.36
N THR A 83 10.37 -3.04 -1.84
CA THR A 83 11.19 -1.88 -1.48
C THR A 83 11.38 -1.00 -2.70
N ILE A 84 11.01 0.28 -2.57
CA ILE A 84 11.19 1.31 -3.59
C ILE A 84 12.41 2.14 -3.18
N GLY A 85 13.33 2.35 -4.11
CA GLY A 85 14.56 3.12 -3.86
C GLY A 85 15.40 2.50 -2.75
N ASP A 86 15.86 3.34 -1.81
CA ASP A 86 16.74 2.93 -0.72
C ASP A 86 16.01 2.37 0.52
N GLY A 87 14.66 2.41 0.54
CA GLY A 87 13.87 1.89 1.66
C GLY A 87 13.98 2.70 2.98
N ALA A 88 14.29 3.99 2.89
CA ALA A 88 14.47 4.87 4.05
C ALA A 88 13.19 5.11 4.88
N ALA A 89 12.01 5.07 4.25
CA ALA A 89 10.71 5.12 4.92
C ALA A 89 10.09 3.72 5.04
N HIS A 90 9.08 3.58 5.90
CA HIS A 90 8.31 2.34 6.04
C HIS A 90 6.82 2.61 5.77
N LEU A 91 6.18 1.76 4.97
CA LEU A 91 4.74 1.84 4.68
C LEU A 91 4.10 0.48 4.95
N GLU A 92 3.25 0.42 5.97
CA GLU A 92 2.49 -0.76 6.32
C GLU A 92 1.03 -0.60 5.87
N ILE A 93 0.52 -1.54 5.07
CA ILE A 93 -0.86 -1.54 4.59
C ILE A 93 -1.51 -2.83 5.08
N GLU A 94 -2.59 -2.70 5.83
CA GLU A 94 -3.33 -3.82 6.39
C GLU A 94 -4.78 -3.76 5.89
N ALA A 95 -5.17 -4.74 5.09
CA ALA A 95 -6.52 -4.92 4.61
C ALA A 95 -7.13 -6.22 5.18
N THR A 96 -8.35 -6.17 5.72
CA THR A 96 -9.04 -7.41 6.10
C THR A 96 -9.77 -8.00 4.91
N THR A 97 -10.62 -7.21 4.25
CA THR A 97 -11.39 -7.63 3.08
C THR A 97 -11.21 -6.64 1.92
N GLY A 98 -10.80 -7.14 0.75
CA GLY A 98 -10.76 -6.40 -0.50
C GLY A 98 -9.36 -6.26 -1.10
N ALA A 99 -9.12 -5.19 -1.86
CA ALA A 99 -7.96 -5.09 -2.73
C ALA A 99 -7.00 -3.97 -2.33
N VAL A 100 -5.71 -4.26 -2.34
CA VAL A 100 -4.61 -3.32 -2.13
C VAL A 100 -3.85 -3.19 -3.44
N PHE A 101 -3.77 -1.96 -3.94
CA PHE A 101 -2.99 -1.59 -5.11
C PHE A 101 -1.96 -0.57 -4.68
N VAL A 102 -0.70 -0.87 -4.95
CA VAL A 102 0.41 0.05 -4.75
C VAL A 102 1.07 0.28 -6.09
N GLU A 103 1.22 1.54 -6.44
CA GLU A 103 1.89 2.01 -7.64
C GLU A 103 3.05 2.92 -7.22
N SER A 104 4.13 2.87 -7.98
CA SER A 104 5.28 3.74 -7.78
C SER A 104 5.68 4.37 -9.11
N GLU A 105 5.84 5.68 -9.11
CA GLU A 105 6.42 6.44 -10.21
C GLU A 105 7.95 6.41 -10.04
N GLN A 106 8.65 5.65 -10.88
CA GLN A 106 10.12 5.52 -10.87
C GLN A 106 10.75 6.41 -11.96
#